data_AF-A0AAD7F6F9-F1
#
_entry.id   AF-A0AAD7F6F9-F1
#
_cell.length_a   1.000
_cell.length_b   1.000
_cell.length_c   1.000
_cell.angle_alpha   90.00
_cell.angle_beta   90.00
_cell.angle_gamma   90.00
#
_symmetry.space_group_name_H-M   'P 1'
#
loop_
_entity.id
_entity.type
_entity.pdbx_description
1 polymer ?
#
loop_
_entity_poly.entity_id
_entity_poly.type
_entity_poly.pdbx_seq_one_letter_code
_entity_poly.pdbx_strand_id
1 'polypeptide(L)'
;MFDPEKNPGSEHNGAVDPVEEAAAAKLWSVYISEAEKYDKSLVESWKNDMEGILIFAGLFSATLTTFIVENYPTLVPDSGDATVQLLAQISQQLAAAANGSAFKLPPPAPPFSPPATSLVCNT
;
A
#
# COMPACT_ATOMS: atom_id res chain seq x y z
N MET A 1 40.48 -68.71 30.22
CA MET A 1 40.25 -68.95 28.79
C MET A 1 39.08 -68.07 28.41
N PHE A 2 39.37 -66.91 27.83
CA PHE A 2 38.41 -65.86 27.47
C PHE A 2 38.13 -66.06 25.98
N ASP A 3 36.88 -66.33 25.59
CA ASP A 3 36.46 -66.36 24.18
C ASP A 3 36.26 -64.91 23.69
N PRO A 4 37.05 -64.42 22.70
CA PRO A 4 37.01 -63.02 22.27
C PRO A 4 36.21 -62.81 20.97
N GLU A 5 35.08 -63.51 20.78
CA GLU A 5 34.25 -63.37 19.58
C GLU A 5 32.76 -63.18 19.92
N LYS A 6 32.47 -62.05 20.58
CA LYS A 6 31.13 -61.46 20.50
C LYS A 6 31.26 -60.06 19.93
N ASN A 7 31.39 -60.00 18.60
CA ASN A 7 31.27 -58.77 17.84
C ASN A 7 29.80 -58.30 17.86
N PRO A 8 29.45 -57.15 18.45
CA PRO A 8 28.10 -56.59 18.36
C PRO A 8 27.99 -55.77 17.06
N GLY A 9 28.24 -56.43 15.93
CA GLY A 9 27.99 -55.91 14.60
C GLY A 9 26.73 -56.56 14.05
N SER A 10 25.57 -56.30 14.68
CA SER A 10 24.29 -56.60 14.04
C SER A 10 24.10 -55.59 12.92
N GLU A 11 24.63 -55.92 11.74
CA GLU A 11 24.20 -55.33 10.48
C GLU A 11 22.68 -55.57 10.37
N HIS A 12 21.89 -54.61 10.83
CA HIS A 12 20.49 -54.48 10.46
C HIS A 12 20.44 -54.02 9.00
N ASN A 13 20.93 -54.87 8.09
CA ASN A 13 20.57 -54.81 6.68
C ASN A 13 19.14 -55.36 6.58
N GLY A 14 18.19 -54.60 7.14
CA GLY A 14 16.77 -54.87 7.02
C GLY A 14 16.37 -54.59 5.59
N ALA A 15 16.31 -55.63 4.76
CA ALA A 15 15.53 -55.57 3.54
C ALA A 15 14.10 -55.25 3.95
N VAL A 16 13.62 -54.05 3.59
CA VAL A 16 12.24 -53.64 3.84
C VAL A 16 11.33 -54.65 3.14
N ASP A 17 10.32 -55.15 3.87
CA ASP A 17 9.41 -56.14 3.30
C ASP A 17 8.70 -55.54 2.07
N PRO A 18 8.66 -56.25 0.92
CA PRO A 18 8.11 -55.70 -0.34
C PRO A 18 6.65 -55.23 -0.22
N VAL A 19 5.92 -55.80 0.74
CA VAL A 19 4.53 -55.43 1.05
C VAL A 19 4.45 -54.07 1.75
N GLU A 20 5.40 -53.76 2.63
CA GLU A 20 5.48 -52.48 3.34
C GLU A 20 5.86 -51.35 2.38
N GLU A 21 6.81 -51.59 1.48
CA GLU A 21 7.21 -50.63 0.45
C GLU A 21 6.04 -50.31 -0.50
N ALA A 22 5.29 -51.32 -0.94
CA ALA A 22 4.10 -51.12 -1.77
C ALA A 22 2.98 -50.34 -1.04
N ALA A 23 2.78 -50.61 0.25
CA ALA A 23 1.81 -49.90 1.07
C ALA A 23 2.21 -48.43 1.29
N ALA A 24 3.49 -48.16 1.57
CA ALA A 24 4.04 -46.83 1.69
C ALA A 24 3.93 -46.05 0.37
N ALA A 25 4.32 -46.66 -0.75
CA ALA A 25 4.19 -46.05 -2.08
C ALA A 25 2.73 -45.67 -2.39
N LYS A 26 1.78 -46.55 -2.07
CA LYS A 26 0.35 -46.27 -2.22
C LYS A 26 -0.10 -45.11 -1.33
N LEU A 27 0.30 -45.09 -0.06
CA LEU A 27 -0.02 -44.00 0.87
C LEU A 27 0.52 -42.66 0.36
N TRP A 28 1.78 -42.62 -0.08
CA TRP A 28 2.41 -41.43 -0.65
C TRP A 28 1.69 -40.95 -1.90
N SER A 29 1.30 -41.87 -2.80
CA SER A 29 0.55 -41.50 -4.01
C SER A 29 -0.80 -40.86 -3.70
N VAL A 30 -1.52 -41.39 -2.70
CA VAL A 30 -2.80 -40.82 -2.25
C VAL A 30 -2.57 -39.44 -1.62
N TYR A 31 -1.59 -39.31 -0.74
CA TYR A 31 -1.25 -38.04 -0.11
C TYR A 31 -0.90 -36.96 -1.14
N ILE A 32 -0.03 -37.26 -2.09
CA ILE A 32 0.36 -36.32 -3.15
C ILE A 32 -0.87 -35.92 -3.97
N SER A 33 -1.74 -36.88 -4.33
CA SER A 33 -2.94 -36.58 -5.11
C SER A 33 -3.93 -35.68 -4.38
N GLU A 34 -4.04 -35.79 -3.05
CA GLU A 34 -4.90 -34.92 -2.25
C GLU A 34 -4.25 -33.56 -2.00
N ALA A 35 -2.94 -33.54 -1.75
CA ALA A 35 -2.16 -32.30 -1.60
C ALA A 35 -2.24 -31.45 -2.88
N GLU A 36 -2.04 -32.05 -4.06
CA GLU A 36 -2.15 -31.33 -5.35
C GLU A 36 -3.54 -30.73 -5.58
N LYS A 37 -4.61 -31.45 -5.22
CA LYS A 37 -5.99 -30.93 -5.33
C LYS A 37 -6.20 -29.74 -4.40
N TYR A 38 -5.74 -29.86 -3.15
CA TYR A 38 -5.86 -28.79 -2.17
C TYR A 38 -5.09 -27.55 -2.59
N ASP A 39 -3.82 -27.71 -2.98
CA ASP A 39 -2.96 -26.60 -3.44
C ASP A 39 -3.56 -25.91 -4.65
N LYS A 40 -4.07 -26.67 -5.62
CA LYS A 40 -4.74 -26.09 -6.79
C LYS A 40 -5.98 -25.28 -6.41
N SER A 41 -6.82 -25.81 -5.52
CA SER A 41 -8.01 -25.10 -5.04
C SER A 41 -7.64 -23.83 -4.27
N LEU A 42 -6.57 -23.87 -3.47
CA LEU A 42 -6.11 -22.72 -2.69
C LEU A 42 -5.59 -21.61 -3.60
N VAL A 43 -4.73 -21.95 -4.57
CA VAL A 43 -4.19 -21.00 -5.55
C VAL A 43 -5.31 -20.40 -6.40
N GLU A 44 -6.30 -21.19 -6.79
CA GLU A 44 -7.46 -20.70 -7.54
C GLU A 44 -8.32 -19.74 -6.72
N SER A 45 -8.56 -20.03 -5.44
CA SER A 45 -9.27 -19.12 -4.53
C SER A 45 -8.52 -17.80 -4.38
N TRP A 46 -7.21 -17.85 -4.07
CA TRP A 46 -6.40 -16.64 -3.90
C TRP A 46 -6.34 -15.80 -5.17
N LYS A 47 -6.26 -16.42 -6.34
CA LYS A 47 -6.33 -15.71 -7.61
C LYS A 47 -7.64 -14.94 -7.75
N ASN A 48 -8.77 -15.57 -7.43
CA ASN A 48 -10.09 -14.93 -7.50
C ASN A 48 -10.22 -13.80 -6.47
N ASP A 49 -9.70 -13.98 -5.25
CA ASP A 49 -9.68 -12.94 -4.22
C ASP A 49 -8.83 -11.74 -4.64
N MET A 50 -7.65 -11.99 -5.23
CA MET A 50 -6.79 -10.94 -5.78
C MET A 50 -7.47 -10.17 -6.91
N GLU A 51 -8.14 -10.86 -7.82
CA GLU A 51 -8.92 -10.20 -8.89
C GLU A 51 -9.97 -9.25 -8.32
N GLY A 52 -10.71 -9.71 -7.29
CA GLY A 52 -11.66 -8.87 -6.57
C GLY A 52 -11.02 -7.63 -5.96
N ILE A 53 -9.95 -7.80 -5.18
CA ILE A 53 -9.25 -6.68 -4.53
C ILE A 53 -8.70 -5.69 -5.55
N LEU A 54 -8.14 -6.18 -6.68
CA LEU A 54 -7.60 -5.32 -7.73
C LEU A 54 -8.68 -4.49 -8.43
N ILE A 55 -9.87 -5.07 -8.66
CA ILE A 55 -11.02 -4.33 -9.20
C ILE A 55 -11.46 -3.24 -8.20
N PHE A 56 -11.59 -3.58 -6.92
CA PHE A 56 -11.93 -2.60 -5.89
C PHE A 56 -10.89 -1.49 -5.77
N ALA A 57 -9.61 -1.84 -5.78
CA ALA A 57 -8.51 -0.87 -5.72
C ALA A 57 -8.52 0.05 -6.95
N GLY A 58 -8.73 -0.49 -8.15
CA GLY A 58 -8.83 0.30 -9.38
C GLY A 58 -10.02 1.27 -9.36
N LEU A 59 -11.20 0.79 -8.95
CA LEU A 59 -12.39 1.63 -8.82
C LEU A 59 -12.22 2.71 -7.75
N PHE A 60 -11.65 2.36 -6.59
CA PHE A 60 -11.35 3.31 -5.52
C PHE A 60 -10.32 4.36 -5.96
N SER A 61 -9.24 3.94 -6.62
CA SER A 61 -8.24 4.86 -7.15
C SER A 61 -8.84 5.78 -8.21
N ALA A 62 -9.74 5.28 -9.06
CA ALA A 62 -10.42 6.09 -10.08
C ALA A 62 -11.37 7.12 -9.47
N THR A 63 -12.15 6.75 -8.45
CA THR A 63 -13.04 7.69 -7.75
C THR A 63 -12.23 8.73 -6.96
N LEU A 64 -11.16 8.31 -6.27
CA LEU A 64 -10.25 9.23 -5.58
C LEU A 64 -9.56 10.20 -6.55
N THR A 65 -9.05 9.71 -7.68
CA THR A 65 -8.42 10.55 -8.71
C THR A 65 -9.41 11.54 -9.28
N THR A 66 -10.63 11.11 -9.62
CA THR A 66 -11.70 12.00 -10.07
C THR A 66 -12.00 13.07 -9.03
N PHE A 67 -12.13 12.68 -7.75
CA PHE A 67 -12.35 13.64 -6.67
C PHE A 67 -11.21 14.67 -6.59
N ILE A 68 -9.95 14.24 -6.66
CA ILE A 68 -8.79 15.14 -6.61
C ILE A 68 -8.79 16.09 -7.82
N VAL A 69 -9.00 15.58 -9.04
CA VAL A 69 -9.00 16.38 -10.27
C VAL A 69 -10.12 17.43 -10.25
N GLU A 70 -11.31 17.07 -9.77
CA GLU A 70 -12.45 17.99 -9.69
C GLU A 70 -12.35 18.98 -8.53
N ASN A 71 -11.76 18.59 -7.39
CA ASN A 71 -11.64 19.49 -6.24
C ASN A 71 -10.38 20.36 -6.29
N TYR A 72 -9.35 19.98 -7.06
CA TYR A 72 -8.13 20.78 -7.15
C TYR A 72 -8.39 22.23 -7.64
N PRO A 73 -9.23 22.47 -8.66
CA PRO A 73 -9.58 23.82 -9.10
C PRO A 73 -10.50 24.57 -8.13
N THR A 74 -11.20 23.86 -7.23
CA THR A 74 -12.13 24.49 -6.27
C THR A 74 -11.44 24.96 -5.00
N LEU A 75 -10.13 24.71 -4.84
CA LEU A 75 -9.35 25.32 -3.76
C LEU A 75 -9.31 26.84 -3.96
N VAL A 76 -9.79 27.55 -2.95
CA VAL A 76 -9.78 29.01 -2.87
C VAL A 76 -8.71 29.45 -1.86
N PRO A 77 -8.04 30.60 -2.07
CA PRO A 77 -7.18 31.21 -1.06
C PRO A 77 -7.86 31.35 0.30
N ASP A 78 -7.05 31.29 1.37
CA ASP A 78 -7.54 31.53 2.72
C ASP A 78 -8.14 32.94 2.84
N SER A 79 -9.40 33.02 3.28
CA SER A 79 -10.13 34.29 3.38
C SER A 79 -9.62 35.18 4.53
N GLY A 80 -8.98 34.56 5.54
CA GLY A 80 -8.31 35.27 6.63
C GLY A 80 -7.12 36.08 6.12
N ASP A 81 -6.22 35.46 5.36
CA ASP A 81 -5.07 36.15 4.77
C ASP A 81 -5.51 37.29 3.83
N ALA A 82 -6.52 37.05 2.99
CA ALA A 82 -7.07 38.10 2.12
C ALA A 82 -7.62 39.30 2.92
N THR A 83 -8.28 39.04 4.05
CA THR A 83 -8.80 40.09 4.94
C THR A 83 -7.67 40.87 5.62
N VAL A 84 -6.63 40.18 6.10
CA VAL A 84 -5.45 40.82 6.71
C VAL A 84 -4.72 41.71 5.72
N GLN A 85 -4.53 41.24 4.47
CA GLN A 85 -3.93 42.04 3.40
C GLN A 85 -4.74 43.30 3.12
N LEU A 86 -6.07 43.20 3.04
CA LEU A 86 -6.94 44.35 2.81
C LEU A 86 -6.90 45.34 3.99
N LEU A 87 -6.90 44.86 5.23
CA LEU A 87 -6.76 45.71 6.42
C LEU A 87 -5.40 46.43 6.44
N ALA A 88 -4.32 45.74 6.05
CA ALA A 88 -3.01 46.35 5.91
C ALA A 88 -2.98 47.44 4.84
N GLN A 89 -3.64 47.22 3.69
CA GLN A 89 -3.80 48.24 2.65
C GLN A 89 -4.57 49.46 3.15
N ILE A 90 -5.70 49.26 3.83
CA ILE A 90 -6.51 50.36 4.41
C ILE A 90 -5.69 51.14 5.44
N SER A 91 -4.96 50.45 6.30
CA SER A 91 -4.09 51.08 7.31
C SER A 91 -3.01 51.95 6.66
N GLN A 92 -2.34 51.45 5.62
CA GLN A 92 -1.32 52.20 4.87
C GLN A 92 -1.93 53.41 4.13
N GLN A 93 -3.11 53.25 3.54
CA GLN A 93 -3.82 54.35 2.88
C GLN A 93 -4.17 55.46 3.88
N LEU A 94 -4.67 55.09 5.06
CA LEU A 94 -5.01 56.05 6.12
C LEU A 94 -3.76 56.78 6.64
N ALA A 95 -2.65 56.06 6.83
CA ALA A 95 -1.37 56.65 7.23
C ALA A 95 -0.81 57.59 6.15
N ALA A 96 -0.90 57.20 4.87
CA ALA A 96 -0.44 58.03 3.76
C ALA A 96 -1.26 59.33 3.65
N ALA A 97 -2.58 59.24 3.81
CA ALA A 97 -3.49 60.38 3.84
C ALA A 97 -3.20 61.32 5.02
N ALA A 98 -2.94 60.78 6.21
CA ALA A 98 -2.57 61.56 7.39
C ALA A 98 -1.23 62.30 7.22
N ASN A 99 -0.26 61.69 6.53
CA ASN A 99 1.06 62.27 6.26
C ASN A 99 1.13 63.10 4.96
N GLY A 100 0.00 63.27 4.24
CA GLY A 100 -0.03 64.01 2.97
C GLY A 100 0.78 63.38 1.83
N SER A 101 1.08 62.08 1.94
CA SER A 101 1.89 61.33 0.97
C SER A 101 1.01 60.52 0.00
N ALA A 102 1.50 60.29 -1.23
CA ALA A 102 0.77 59.53 -2.22
C ALA A 102 0.76 58.02 -1.90
N PHE A 103 -0.42 57.43 -1.80
CA PHE A 103 -0.59 55.98 -1.64
C PHE A 103 -0.32 55.27 -2.98
N LYS A 104 0.57 54.28 -2.97
CA LYS A 104 0.78 53.37 -4.11
C LYS A 104 0.06 52.06 -3.83
N LEU A 105 -0.79 51.65 -4.78
CA LEU A 105 -1.47 50.36 -4.72
C LEU A 105 -0.42 49.23 -4.80
N PRO A 106 -0.49 48.22 -3.91
CA PRO A 106 0.33 47.03 -4.06
C PRO A 106 0.05 46.32 -5.38
N PRO A 107 1.05 45.65 -5.99
CA PRO A 107 0.82 44.83 -7.17
C PRO A 107 -0.23 43.74 -6.87
N PRO A 108 -1.02 43.33 -7.89
CA PRO A 108 -2.01 42.27 -7.72
C PRO A 108 -1.33 40.99 -7.22
N ALA A 109 -2.01 40.30 -6.29
CA ALA A 109 -1.52 39.05 -5.75
C ALA A 109 -1.32 38.02 -6.88
N PRO A 110 -0.27 37.17 -6.80
CA PRO A 110 -0.10 36.08 -7.73
C PRO A 110 -1.30 35.12 -7.69
N PRO A 111 -1.57 34.37 -8.78
CA PRO A 111 -2.60 33.35 -8.77
C PRO A 111 -2.37 32.36 -7.63
N PHE A 112 -3.47 31.90 -7.02
CA PHE A 112 -3.43 30.96 -5.91
C PHE A 112 -2.66 29.71 -6.31
N SER A 113 -1.64 29.38 -5.51
CA SER A 113 -0.88 28.13 -5.61
C SER A 113 -1.01 27.42 -4.27
N PRO A 114 -1.64 26.24 -4.20
CA PRO A 114 -1.75 25.50 -2.95
C PRO A 114 -0.36 25.10 -2.42
N PRO A 115 -0.19 24.97 -1.09
CA PRO A 115 1.07 24.55 -0.49
C PRO A 115 1.51 23.16 -0.98
N ALA A 116 2.82 22.94 -1.10
CA ALA A 116 3.37 21.65 -1.52
C ALA A 116 2.94 20.48 -0.63
N THR A 117 2.65 20.73 0.65
CA THR A 117 2.10 19.72 1.57
C THR A 117 0.72 19.21 1.17
N SER A 118 -0.10 20.03 0.50
CA SER A 118 -1.38 19.61 -0.08
C SER A 118 -1.21 18.76 -1.36
N LEU A 119 -0.02 18.78 -1.97
CA LEU A 119 0.34 17.94 -3.12
C LEU A 119 0.92 16.58 -2.70
N VAL A 120 1.60 16.51 -1.55
CA VAL A 120 2.38 15.33 -1.13
C VAL A 120 1.53 14.28 -0.40
N CYS A 121 0.39 14.65 0.19
CA CYS A 121 -0.43 13.69 0.95
C CYS A 121 -1.23 12.68 0.10
N ASN A 122 -1.14 12.72 -1.24
CA ASN A 122 -1.86 11.81 -2.16
C ASN A 122 -0.92 11.04 -3.11
N THR A 123 0.24 10.60 -2.62
CA THR A 123 1.07 9.60 -3.29
C THR A 123 1.24 8.37 -2.42
#